data_AF-A0ABD6NYX9-F1
#
_entry.id   AF-A0ABD6NYX9-F1
#
_cell.length_a   1.000
_cell.length_b   1.000
_cell.length_c   1.000
_cell.angle_alpha   90.00
_cell.angle_beta   90.00
_cell.angle_gamma   90.00
#
_symmetry.space_group_name_H-M   'P 1'
#
loop_
_entity.id
_entity.type
_entity.pdbx_description
1 polymer ?
#
loop_
_entity_poly.entity_id
_entity_poly.type
_entity_poly.pdbx_seq_one_letter_code
_entity_poly.pdbx_strand_id
1 'polypeptide(L)'
;MTQTMVDTDVLTRAVELACRAPSLHNIQPWHWVAGNASVDLFVDPHRKVTATDRSGREAIISCGAALDHLRVAMLAAGWSAEVERFPNPNEPDHLASIEFSPVEHVTRAQRDRANAILHRRTDRLPMGEPTYWSLFEPVLRSTIDPSRVTLDVLADDVRPELARASWLTEALRRDDATYHAELEWWTSPFASTEGVPPSALLSDKESARVDVAREFPVRGHEERRPEIAVDWSKILVLSTPEDTRLDVLRCGEVMSTVLLECTMAFLATCP
;
A
#
# COMPACT_ATOMS: atom_id res chain seq x y z
N MET A 1 21.97 9.12 29.38
CA MET A 1 20.54 9.32 29.12
C MET A 1 19.90 7.95 29.20
N THR A 2 18.91 7.76 30.06
CA THR A 2 18.19 6.50 30.19
C THR A 2 17.37 6.31 28.92
N GLN A 3 17.65 5.28 28.14
CA GLN A 3 16.90 4.92 26.95
C GLN A 3 15.51 4.47 27.42
N THR A 4 14.51 5.35 27.29
CA THR A 4 13.13 5.00 27.66
C THR A 4 12.64 3.95 26.67
N MET A 5 12.50 2.72 27.13
CA MET A 5 11.98 1.64 26.29
C MET A 5 10.48 1.81 26.06
N VAL A 6 10.04 1.52 24.84
CA VAL A 6 8.62 1.42 24.51
C VAL A 6 8.03 0.24 25.26
N ASP A 7 6.86 0.45 25.86
CA ASP A 7 6.10 -0.64 26.47
C ASP A 7 5.67 -1.67 25.41
N THR A 8 5.75 -2.97 25.75
CA THR A 8 5.47 -4.05 24.80
C THR A 8 4.02 -4.04 24.29
N ASP A 9 3.05 -3.60 25.10
CA ASP A 9 1.65 -3.51 24.67
C ASP A 9 1.46 -2.36 23.69
N VAL A 10 2.16 -1.24 23.89
CA VAL A 10 2.16 -0.10 22.94
C VAL A 10 2.72 -0.56 21.61
N LEU A 11 3.86 -1.25 21.62
CA LEU A 11 4.49 -1.75 20.42
C LEU A 11 3.59 -2.77 19.69
N THR A 12 3.03 -3.74 20.41
CA THR A 12 2.14 -4.76 19.84
C THR A 12 0.95 -4.13 19.13
N ARG A 13 0.27 -3.18 19.78
CA ARG A 13 -0.88 -2.47 19.19
C ARG A 13 -0.50 -1.63 17.97
N ALA A 14 0.69 -1.03 17.97
CA ALA A 14 1.17 -0.27 16.82
C ALA A 14 1.49 -1.18 15.63
N VAL A 15 2.09 -2.36 15.87
CA VAL A 15 2.34 -3.37 14.82
C VAL A 15 1.03 -3.94 14.29
N GLU A 16 0.07 -4.26 15.15
CA GLU A 16 -1.27 -4.71 14.72
C GLU A 16 -1.96 -3.68 13.83
N LEU A 17 -1.87 -2.39 14.18
CA LEU A 17 -2.39 -1.31 13.35
C LEU A 17 -1.60 -1.20 12.04
N ALA A 18 -0.27 -1.34 12.09
CA ALA A 18 0.59 -1.29 10.91
C ALA A 18 0.29 -2.39 9.90
N CYS A 19 -0.09 -3.59 10.36
CA CYS A 19 -0.50 -4.71 9.52
C CYS A 19 -1.79 -4.46 8.70
N ARG A 20 -2.46 -3.31 8.87
CA ARG A 20 -3.54 -2.84 7.98
C ARG A 20 -3.02 -2.21 6.68
N ALA A 21 -1.70 -2.05 6.55
CA ALA A 21 -1.06 -1.62 5.31
C ALA A 21 -1.50 -2.49 4.13
N PRO A 22 -1.70 -1.90 2.94
CA PRO A 22 -1.96 -2.68 1.74
C PRO A 22 -0.71 -3.48 1.34
N SER A 23 -0.93 -4.66 0.79
CA SER A 23 0.12 -5.48 0.18
C SER A 23 -0.41 -6.13 -1.10
N LEU A 24 0.51 -6.48 -2.02
CA LEU A 24 0.17 -7.23 -3.23
C LEU A 24 -0.66 -8.46 -2.84
N HIS A 25 -1.84 -8.59 -3.45
CA HIS A 25 -2.81 -9.67 -3.17
C HIS A 25 -3.11 -9.91 -1.68
N ASN A 26 -2.87 -8.91 -0.81
CA ASN A 26 -2.99 -9.04 0.63
C ASN A 26 -2.14 -10.20 1.23
N ILE A 27 -0.97 -10.47 0.64
CA ILE A 27 -0.04 -11.52 1.12
C ILE A 27 0.70 -11.17 2.40
N GLN A 28 0.72 -9.89 2.79
CA GLN A 28 1.31 -9.39 4.03
C GLN A 28 2.76 -9.88 4.24
N PRO A 29 3.70 -9.56 3.33
CA PRO A 29 4.99 -10.22 3.22
C PRO A 29 6.03 -9.69 4.22
N TRP A 30 5.59 -9.17 5.37
CA TRP A 30 6.46 -8.58 6.38
C TRP A 30 6.64 -9.52 7.57
N HIS A 31 7.85 -9.53 8.11
CA HIS A 31 8.19 -10.22 9.34
C HIS A 31 8.80 -9.21 10.33
N TRP A 32 8.12 -9.02 11.47
CA TRP A 32 8.52 -8.09 12.51
C TRP A 32 9.23 -8.84 13.64
N VAL A 33 10.41 -8.35 14.05
CA VAL A 33 11.17 -8.88 15.18
C VAL A 33 11.38 -7.77 16.20
N ALA A 34 10.80 -7.93 17.40
CA ALA A 34 11.04 -7.00 18.50
C ALA A 34 12.30 -7.40 19.27
N GLY A 35 13.30 -6.52 19.26
CA GLY A 35 14.51 -6.64 20.08
C GLY A 35 14.39 -5.87 21.40
N ASN A 36 15.52 -5.71 22.11
CA ASN A 36 15.56 -4.99 23.38
C ASN A 36 15.45 -3.46 23.21
N ALA A 37 15.91 -2.90 22.09
CA ALA A 37 15.96 -1.46 21.86
C ALA A 37 15.36 -1.02 20.51
N SER A 38 15.20 -1.97 19.58
CA SER A 38 14.72 -1.74 18.23
C SER A 38 13.63 -2.73 17.85
N VAL A 39 12.92 -2.39 16.78
CA VAL A 39 12.05 -3.29 16.05
C VAL A 39 12.61 -3.43 14.66
N ASP A 40 12.82 -4.67 14.23
CA ASP A 40 13.36 -4.98 12.92
C ASP A 40 12.25 -5.43 11.97
N LEU A 41 12.31 -4.93 10.74
CA LEU A 41 11.42 -5.31 9.65
C LEU A 41 12.21 -6.12 8.62
N PHE A 42 11.72 -7.32 8.35
CA PHE A 42 12.21 -8.18 7.28
C PHE A 42 11.12 -8.38 6.21
N VAL A 43 11.54 -8.63 4.97
CA VAL A 43 10.65 -9.27 3.99
C VAL A 43 10.61 -10.77 4.28
N ASP A 44 9.42 -11.33 4.42
CA ASP A 44 9.22 -12.76 4.66
C ASP A 44 9.48 -13.54 3.36
N PRO A 45 10.55 -14.37 3.29
CA PRO A 45 10.88 -15.08 2.08
C PRO A 45 9.88 -16.19 1.73
N HIS A 46 9.02 -16.59 2.67
CA HIS A 46 7.99 -17.61 2.48
C HIS A 46 6.67 -17.05 1.94
N ARG A 47 6.51 -15.72 1.94
CA ARG A 47 5.30 -15.02 1.44
C ARG A 47 5.57 -14.36 0.09
N LYS A 48 5.87 -15.16 -0.93
CA LYS A 48 6.15 -14.70 -2.30
C LYS A 48 5.08 -15.12 -3.29
N VAL A 49 4.83 -14.26 -4.27
CA VAL A 49 4.01 -14.51 -5.46
C VAL A 49 4.91 -14.44 -6.68
N THR A 50 5.75 -15.47 -6.83
CA THR A 50 6.87 -15.48 -7.77
C THR A 50 6.50 -15.33 -9.25
N ALA A 51 5.33 -15.80 -9.68
CA ALA A 51 4.88 -15.61 -11.06
C ALA A 51 4.45 -14.16 -11.31
N THR A 52 3.81 -13.56 -10.32
CA THR A 52 3.35 -12.15 -10.34
C THR A 52 4.49 -11.15 -10.14
N ASP A 53 5.30 -11.34 -9.09
CA ASP A 53 6.36 -10.47 -8.60
C ASP A 53 7.72 -11.20 -8.65
N ARG A 54 8.22 -11.39 -9.87
CA ARG A 54 9.48 -12.14 -10.12
C ARG A 54 10.70 -11.54 -9.43
N SER A 55 10.75 -10.22 -9.28
CA SER A 55 11.87 -9.51 -8.65
C SER A 55 11.73 -9.39 -7.12
N GLY A 56 10.55 -9.69 -6.55
CA GLY A 56 10.25 -9.44 -5.13
C GLY A 56 10.04 -7.96 -4.83
N ARG A 57 9.85 -7.14 -5.86
CA ARG A 57 9.75 -5.68 -5.76
C ARG A 57 8.46 -5.28 -5.08
N GLU A 58 7.34 -5.89 -5.47
CA GLU A 58 6.03 -5.58 -4.89
C GLU A 58 5.94 -6.04 -3.42
N ALA A 59 6.66 -7.10 -3.05
CA ALA A 59 6.80 -7.50 -1.65
C ALA A 59 7.54 -6.44 -0.81
N ILE A 60 8.63 -5.85 -1.34
CA ILE A 60 9.36 -4.78 -0.65
C ILE A 60 8.53 -3.49 -0.60
N ILE A 61 7.79 -3.13 -1.66
CA ILE A 61 6.82 -2.01 -1.64
C ILE A 61 5.79 -2.23 -0.53
N SER A 62 5.25 -3.44 -0.41
CA SER A 62 4.30 -3.81 0.65
C SER A 62 4.91 -3.63 2.05
N CYS A 63 6.17 -4.05 2.24
CA CYS A 63 6.88 -3.84 3.50
C CYS A 63 7.13 -2.35 3.78
N GLY A 64 7.45 -1.55 2.76
CA GLY A 64 7.58 -0.09 2.88
C GLY A 64 6.27 0.57 3.32
N ALA A 65 5.14 0.09 2.82
CA ALA A 65 3.83 0.57 3.27
C ALA A 65 3.59 0.24 4.76
N ALA A 66 3.90 -0.98 5.18
CA ALA A 66 3.81 -1.40 6.58
C ALA A 66 4.76 -0.61 7.50
N LEU A 67 5.96 -0.29 7.02
CA LEU A 67 6.94 0.54 7.72
C LEU A 67 6.39 1.95 7.98
N ASP A 68 5.84 2.61 6.97
CA ASP A 68 5.23 3.94 7.17
C ASP A 68 3.98 3.87 8.05
N HIS A 69 3.14 2.83 7.92
CA HIS A 69 2.01 2.64 8.84
C HIS A 69 2.47 2.47 10.29
N LEU A 70 3.56 1.75 10.56
CA LEU A 70 4.14 1.63 11.90
C LEU A 70 4.59 2.99 12.43
N ARG A 71 5.28 3.79 11.61
CA ARG A 71 5.73 5.15 11.98
C ARG A 71 4.54 6.03 12.36
N VAL A 72 3.44 5.98 11.59
CA VAL A 72 2.21 6.72 11.87
C VAL A 72 1.56 6.23 13.17
N ALA A 73 1.44 4.91 13.36
CA ALA A 73 0.85 4.32 14.56
C ALA A 73 1.63 4.69 15.82
N MET A 74 2.96 4.57 15.78
CA MET A 74 3.85 4.90 16.89
C MET A 74 3.82 6.39 17.23
N LEU A 75 3.79 7.26 16.21
CA LEU A 75 3.70 8.70 16.44
C LEU A 75 2.39 9.09 17.14
N ALA A 76 1.26 8.47 16.75
CA ALA A 76 -0.01 8.65 17.44
C ALA A 76 0.00 8.12 18.89
N ALA A 77 0.83 7.12 19.18
CA ALA A 77 1.06 6.58 20.52
C ALA A 77 2.08 7.38 21.35
N GLY A 78 2.64 8.49 20.81
CA GLY A 78 3.58 9.34 21.54
C GLY A 78 5.06 8.99 21.34
N TRP A 79 5.39 8.27 20.25
CA TRP A 79 6.76 7.86 19.95
C TRP A 79 7.17 8.23 18.52
N SER A 80 8.27 8.96 18.35
CA SER A 80 8.90 9.13 17.04
C SER A 80 9.72 7.89 16.71
N ALA A 81 9.73 7.51 15.44
CA ALA A 81 10.45 6.36 14.92
C ALA A 81 11.64 6.82 14.06
N GLU A 82 12.85 6.50 14.49
CA GLU A 82 14.08 6.66 13.72
C GLU A 82 14.35 5.35 12.97
N VAL A 83 14.53 5.44 11.65
CA VAL A 83 14.58 4.26 10.77
C VAL A 83 15.91 4.20 10.04
N GLU A 84 16.70 3.19 10.39
CA GLU A 84 17.86 2.77 9.60
C GLU A 84 17.39 1.73 8.57
N ARG A 85 17.56 2.02 7.28
CA ARG A 85 17.12 1.13 6.18
C ARG A 85 18.30 0.30 5.71
N PHE A 86 18.08 -1.00 5.50
CA PHE A 86 19.11 -1.97 5.12
C PHE A 86 20.36 -1.90 6.02
N PRO A 87 20.20 -2.05 7.36
CA PRO A 87 21.29 -1.86 8.31
C PRO A 87 22.40 -2.91 8.16
N ASN A 88 22.09 -4.10 7.64
CA ASN A 88 23.05 -5.20 7.45
C ASN A 88 23.21 -5.57 5.96
N PRO A 89 24.32 -5.20 5.30
CA PRO A 89 24.58 -5.55 3.90
C PRO A 89 24.66 -7.06 3.63
N ASN A 90 24.92 -7.88 4.66
CA ASN A 90 24.99 -9.34 4.52
C ASN A 90 23.62 -10.02 4.68
N GLU A 91 22.58 -9.26 5.00
CA GLU A 91 21.24 -9.76 5.25
C GLU A 91 20.23 -8.90 4.47
N PRO A 92 20.14 -9.09 3.14
CA PRO A 92 19.40 -8.19 2.25
C PRO A 92 17.89 -8.17 2.52
N ASP A 93 17.37 -9.19 3.21
CA ASP A 93 15.97 -9.27 3.60
C ASP A 93 15.68 -8.48 4.89
N HIS A 94 16.69 -8.01 5.62
CA HIS A 94 16.55 -7.02 6.70
C HIS A 94 16.35 -5.62 6.11
N LEU A 95 15.09 -5.20 6.04
CA LEU A 95 14.70 -3.97 5.35
C LEU A 95 14.91 -2.73 6.22
N ALA A 96 14.66 -2.83 7.53
CA ALA A 96 14.82 -1.71 8.44
C ALA A 96 15.05 -2.16 9.89
N SER A 97 15.81 -1.35 10.64
CA SER A 97 15.83 -1.31 12.11
C SER A 97 15.20 0.00 12.56
N ILE A 98 14.27 -0.07 13.51
CA ILE A 98 13.49 1.07 13.99
C ILE A 98 13.75 1.27 15.48
N GLU A 99 14.28 2.43 15.84
CA GLU A 99 14.42 2.89 17.22
C GLU A 99 13.35 3.94 17.55
N PHE A 100 12.96 4.02 18.81
CA PHE A 100 11.87 4.90 19.25
C PHE A 100 12.32 5.87 20.32
N SER A 101 11.85 7.12 20.20
CA SER A 101 12.03 8.16 21.20
C SER A 101 10.69 8.80 21.56
N PRO A 102 10.45 9.14 22.83
CA PRO A 102 9.19 9.76 23.23
C PRO A 102 9.06 11.16 22.62
N VAL A 103 7.86 11.53 22.20
CA VAL A 103 7.55 12.90 21.74
C VAL A 103 6.76 13.65 22.81
N GLU A 104 7.03 14.96 22.96
CA GLU A 104 6.35 15.80 23.95
C GLU A 104 4.87 16.02 23.64
N HIS A 105 4.53 16.13 22.35
CA HIS A 105 3.18 16.45 21.91
C HIS A 105 2.83 15.73 20.60
N VAL A 106 1.64 15.14 20.58
CA VAL A 106 1.02 14.56 19.38
C VAL A 106 -0.10 15.48 18.92
N THR A 107 -0.03 15.94 17.68
CA THR A 107 -1.04 16.83 17.09
C THR A 107 -2.33 16.08 16.77
N ARG A 108 -3.42 16.83 16.55
CA ARG A 108 -4.69 16.23 16.08
C ARG A 108 -4.53 15.56 14.71
N ALA A 109 -3.83 16.22 13.77
CA ALA A 109 -3.60 15.67 12.44
C ALA A 109 -2.86 14.33 12.46
N GLN A 110 -1.87 14.16 13.37
CA GLN A 110 -1.15 12.89 13.54
C GLN A 110 -2.08 11.77 14.06
N ARG A 111 -2.98 12.08 15.00
CA ARG A 111 -4.00 11.12 15.46
C ARG A 111 -4.99 10.77 14.35
N ASP A 112 -5.44 11.78 13.59
CA ASP A 112 -6.38 11.59 12.48
C ASP A 112 -5.74 10.73 11.36
N ARG A 113 -4.43 10.87 11.11
CA ARG A 113 -3.69 10.02 10.18
C ARG A 113 -3.57 8.57 10.65
N ALA A 114 -3.37 8.33 11.95
CA ALA A 114 -3.44 6.97 12.48
C ALA A 114 -4.85 6.38 12.42
N ASN A 115 -5.89 7.19 12.64
CA ASN A 115 -7.27 6.76 12.41
C ASN A 115 -7.53 6.41 10.94
N ALA A 116 -6.90 7.11 9.99
CA ALA A 116 -7.04 6.82 8.56
C ALA A 116 -6.59 5.38 8.20
N ILE A 117 -5.63 4.80 8.92
CA ILE A 117 -5.21 3.40 8.75
C ILE A 117 -6.40 2.43 8.88
N LEU A 118 -7.30 2.69 9.84
CA LEU A 118 -8.47 1.85 10.09
C LEU A 118 -9.57 2.00 9.02
N HIS A 119 -9.62 3.16 8.36
CA HIS A 119 -10.68 3.49 7.40
C HIS A 119 -10.28 3.21 5.96
N ARG A 120 -8.98 3.24 5.66
CA ARG A 120 -8.44 3.00 4.32
C ARG A 120 -8.80 1.59 3.86
N ARG A 121 -9.35 1.50 2.66
CA ARG A 121 -9.61 0.25 1.95
C ARG A 121 -9.31 0.43 0.47
N THR A 122 -8.91 -0.65 -0.18
CA THR A 122 -8.78 -0.70 -1.65
C THR A 122 -10.18 -0.82 -2.23
N ASP A 123 -10.62 0.19 -2.96
CA ASP A 123 -11.94 0.25 -3.58
C ASP A 123 -11.79 0.08 -5.09
N ARG A 124 -12.14 -1.10 -5.60
CA ARG A 124 -12.01 -1.43 -7.03
C ARG A 124 -13.20 -0.94 -7.85
N LEU A 125 -14.27 -0.46 -7.22
CA LEU A 125 -15.46 0.00 -7.94
C LEU A 125 -15.14 1.29 -8.70
N PRO A 126 -15.85 1.58 -9.80
CA PRO A 126 -15.70 2.86 -10.49
C PRO A 126 -15.95 4.02 -9.53
N MET A 127 -15.10 5.04 -9.65
CA MET A 127 -15.09 6.23 -8.82
C MET A 127 -15.60 7.43 -9.62
N GLY A 128 -16.27 8.36 -8.94
CA GLY A 128 -16.59 9.65 -9.52
C GLY A 128 -15.37 10.58 -9.53
N GLU A 129 -15.48 11.69 -10.26
CA GLU A 129 -14.43 12.71 -10.27
C GLU A 129 -14.28 13.34 -8.87
N PRO A 130 -13.05 13.45 -8.34
CA PRO A 130 -12.82 14.08 -7.04
C PRO A 130 -13.15 15.58 -7.05
N THR A 131 -14.20 15.98 -6.34
CA THR A 131 -14.78 17.35 -6.36
C THR A 131 -13.79 18.47 -6.00
N TYR A 132 -12.77 18.20 -5.17
CA TYR A 132 -11.83 19.21 -4.65
C TYR A 132 -10.37 18.86 -4.95
N TRP A 133 -10.12 18.11 -6.04
CA TRP A 133 -8.78 17.68 -6.42
C TRP A 133 -7.76 18.82 -6.53
N SER A 134 -8.13 19.93 -7.18
CA SER A 134 -7.23 21.08 -7.39
C SER A 134 -6.75 21.74 -6.09
N LEU A 135 -7.52 21.61 -5.01
CA LEU A 135 -7.13 22.08 -3.68
C LEU A 135 -6.29 21.04 -2.92
N PHE A 136 -6.56 19.76 -3.15
CA PHE A 136 -5.91 18.66 -2.45
C PHE A 136 -4.52 18.31 -3.03
N GLU A 137 -4.35 18.33 -4.35
CA GLU A 137 -3.10 17.93 -5.01
C GLU A 137 -1.86 18.67 -4.47
N PRO A 138 -1.86 20.01 -4.28
CA PRO A 138 -0.70 20.71 -3.74
C PRO A 138 -0.34 20.28 -2.31
N VAL A 139 -1.36 19.98 -1.50
CA VAL A 139 -1.18 19.48 -0.12
C VAL A 139 -0.54 18.09 -0.17
N LEU A 140 -1.08 17.19 -0.98
CA LEU A 140 -0.52 15.85 -1.17
C LEU A 140 0.95 15.91 -1.59
N ARG A 141 1.28 16.73 -2.60
CA ARG A 141 2.66 16.91 -3.07
C ARG A 141 3.60 17.41 -1.98
N SER A 142 3.14 18.29 -1.09
CA SER A 142 3.94 18.81 0.01
C SER A 142 4.32 17.77 1.08
N THR A 143 3.64 16.62 1.10
CA THR A 143 3.94 15.51 2.01
C THR A 143 5.03 14.57 1.48
N ILE A 144 5.47 14.75 0.23
CA ILE A 144 6.37 13.83 -0.47
C ILE A 144 7.70 14.56 -0.75
N ASP A 145 8.81 13.87 -0.50
CA ASP A 145 10.15 14.32 -0.89
C ASP A 145 10.45 13.89 -2.34
N PRO A 146 10.41 14.80 -3.32
CA PRO A 146 10.60 14.47 -4.73
C PRO A 146 12.02 13.98 -5.06
N SER A 147 13.00 14.19 -4.16
CA SER A 147 14.35 13.65 -4.36
C SER A 147 14.42 12.13 -4.17
N ARG A 148 13.39 11.53 -3.56
CA ARG A 148 13.33 10.08 -3.26
C ARG A 148 12.27 9.36 -4.08
N VAL A 149 11.06 9.92 -4.14
CA VAL A 149 9.94 9.37 -4.90
C VAL A 149 9.21 10.52 -5.55
N THR A 150 9.00 10.44 -6.86
CA THR A 150 8.22 11.41 -7.60
C THR A 150 6.76 10.96 -7.66
N LEU A 151 5.85 11.89 -7.43
CA LEU A 151 4.42 11.72 -7.65
C LEU A 151 4.02 12.47 -8.92
N ASP A 152 3.59 11.72 -9.94
CA ASP A 152 3.02 12.27 -11.17
C ASP A 152 1.50 12.08 -11.16
N VAL A 153 0.78 13.12 -11.58
CA VAL A 153 -0.68 13.07 -11.74
C VAL A 153 -0.92 13.03 -13.24
N LEU A 154 -1.41 11.90 -13.73
CA LEU A 154 -1.66 11.73 -15.16
C LEU A 154 -2.88 12.54 -15.56
N ALA A 155 -2.76 13.23 -16.69
CA ALA A 155 -3.87 13.95 -17.29
C ALA A 155 -4.93 12.96 -17.83
N ASP A 156 -6.19 13.39 -17.88
CA ASP A 156 -7.30 12.50 -18.25
C ASP A 156 -7.21 12.03 -19.72
N ASP A 157 -6.49 12.78 -20.57
CA ASP A 157 -6.28 12.46 -21.99
C ASP A 157 -5.32 11.29 -22.23
N VAL A 158 -4.43 10.98 -21.29
CA VAL A 158 -3.54 9.80 -21.37
C VAL A 158 -4.17 8.52 -20.82
N ARG A 159 -5.33 8.62 -20.16
CA ARG A 159 -6.04 7.47 -19.57
C ARG A 159 -6.31 6.33 -20.58
N PRO A 160 -6.75 6.59 -21.84
CA PRO A 160 -6.94 5.53 -22.83
C PRO A 160 -5.65 4.77 -23.20
N GLU A 161 -4.50 5.44 -23.14
CA GLU A 161 -3.21 4.80 -23.37
C GLU A 161 -2.83 3.88 -22.20
N LEU A 162 -3.07 4.33 -20.96
CA LEU A 162 -2.86 3.50 -19.78
C LEU A 162 -3.80 2.28 -19.74
N ALA A 163 -5.07 2.47 -20.09
CA ALA A 163 -6.02 1.36 -20.22
C ALA A 163 -5.55 0.31 -21.24
N ARG A 164 -4.96 0.76 -22.36
CA ARG A 164 -4.34 -0.14 -23.35
C ARG A 164 -3.14 -0.89 -22.77
N ALA A 165 -2.30 -0.23 -21.97
CA ALA A 165 -1.16 -0.86 -21.31
C ALA A 165 -1.58 -1.90 -20.27
N SER A 166 -2.64 -1.62 -19.50
CA SER A 166 -3.28 -2.59 -18.59
C SER A 166 -3.78 -3.81 -19.37
N TRP A 167 -4.57 -3.61 -20.43
CA TRP A 167 -5.05 -4.70 -21.29
C TRP A 167 -3.91 -5.53 -21.91
N LEU A 168 -2.85 -4.88 -22.37
CA LEU A 168 -1.69 -5.57 -22.93
C LEU A 168 -1.01 -6.47 -21.91
N THR A 169 -0.94 -6.03 -20.64
CA THR A 169 -0.36 -6.83 -19.55
C THR A 169 -1.16 -8.12 -19.33
N GLU A 170 -2.50 -8.03 -19.34
CA GLU A 170 -3.37 -9.22 -19.21
C GLU A 170 -3.27 -10.11 -20.45
N ALA A 171 -3.20 -9.54 -21.65
CA ALA A 171 -3.01 -10.29 -22.89
C ALA A 171 -1.68 -11.07 -22.90
N LEU A 172 -0.60 -10.49 -22.37
CA LEU A 172 0.70 -11.15 -22.22
C LEU A 172 0.70 -12.25 -21.15
N ARG A 173 -0.16 -12.13 -20.13
CA ARG A 173 -0.29 -13.11 -19.03
C ARG A 173 -1.35 -14.17 -19.28
N ARG A 174 -2.13 -14.07 -20.37
CA ARG A 174 -3.24 -14.99 -20.70
C ARG A 174 -2.86 -16.46 -20.59
N ASP A 175 -1.69 -16.83 -21.13
CA ASP A 175 -1.22 -18.22 -21.18
C ASP A 175 -0.21 -18.56 -20.06
N ASP A 176 0.03 -17.65 -19.11
CA ASP A 176 0.88 -17.92 -17.94
C ASP A 176 0.07 -18.65 -16.87
N ALA A 177 0.08 -19.99 -16.96
CA ALA A 177 -0.62 -20.85 -16.01
C ALA A 177 -0.16 -20.63 -14.55
N THR A 178 1.10 -20.25 -14.32
CA THR A 178 1.59 -20.00 -12.96
C THR A 178 1.06 -18.70 -12.37
N TYR A 179 0.95 -17.65 -13.18
CA TYR A 179 0.30 -16.40 -12.80
C TYR A 179 -1.17 -16.62 -12.41
N HIS A 180 -1.92 -17.35 -13.24
CA HIS A 180 -3.32 -17.63 -12.95
C HIS A 180 -3.51 -18.50 -11.71
N ALA A 181 -2.66 -19.49 -11.49
CA ALA A 181 -2.71 -20.31 -10.28
C ALA A 181 -2.44 -19.49 -9.00
N GLU A 182 -1.47 -18.56 -9.04
CA GLU A 182 -1.21 -17.64 -7.93
C GLU A 182 -2.40 -16.71 -7.68
N LEU A 183 -2.96 -16.12 -8.73
CA LEU A 183 -4.09 -15.22 -8.62
C LEU A 183 -5.32 -15.93 -8.02
N GLU A 184 -5.56 -17.19 -8.42
CA GLU A 184 -6.66 -18.00 -7.93
C GLU A 184 -6.47 -18.42 -6.47
N TRP A 185 -5.22 -18.73 -6.08
CA TRP A 185 -4.87 -19.02 -4.70
C TRP A 185 -5.15 -17.82 -3.78
N TRP A 186 -4.66 -16.64 -4.16
CA TRP A 186 -4.78 -15.43 -3.34
C TRP A 186 -6.13 -14.74 -3.43
N THR A 187 -7.06 -15.23 -4.24
CA THR A 187 -8.45 -14.77 -4.32
C THR A 187 -9.44 -15.88 -3.96
N SER A 188 -8.94 -16.94 -3.32
CA SER A 188 -9.75 -18.06 -2.88
C SER A 188 -10.83 -17.58 -1.91
N PRO A 189 -12.10 -18.00 -2.09
CA PRO A 189 -13.19 -17.59 -1.20
C PRO A 189 -13.07 -18.17 0.22
N PHE A 190 -12.14 -19.10 0.44
CA PHE A 190 -11.92 -19.77 1.72
C PHE A 190 -10.79 -19.14 2.56
N ALA A 191 -10.05 -18.17 2.01
CA ALA A 191 -8.99 -17.51 2.75
C ALA A 191 -9.59 -16.58 3.82
N SER A 192 -9.20 -16.77 5.08
CA SER A 192 -9.84 -16.11 6.23
C SER A 192 -9.04 -14.92 6.80
N THR A 193 -7.72 -14.91 6.63
CA THR A 193 -6.82 -13.90 7.24
C THR A 193 -5.91 -13.19 6.24
N GLU A 194 -5.75 -13.75 5.04
CA GLU A 194 -4.88 -13.25 3.97
C GLU A 194 -5.57 -13.45 2.62
N GLY A 195 -5.01 -12.89 1.55
CA GLY A 195 -5.66 -12.92 0.24
C GLY A 195 -6.74 -11.84 0.09
N VAL A 196 -7.22 -11.68 -1.14
CA VAL A 196 -8.28 -10.74 -1.50
C VAL A 196 -9.63 -11.43 -1.31
N PRO A 197 -10.47 -11.00 -0.35
CA PRO A 197 -11.75 -11.64 -0.11
C PRO A 197 -12.73 -11.35 -1.25
N PRO A 198 -13.73 -12.23 -1.51
CA PRO A 198 -14.72 -12.04 -2.57
C PRO A 198 -15.45 -10.70 -2.52
N SER A 199 -15.70 -10.16 -1.32
CA SER A 199 -16.37 -8.87 -1.13
C SER A 199 -15.56 -7.67 -1.66
N ALA A 200 -14.24 -7.83 -1.83
CA ALA A 200 -13.34 -6.82 -2.38
C ALA A 200 -13.11 -6.98 -3.89
N LEU A 201 -13.75 -7.96 -4.53
CA LEU A 201 -13.68 -8.21 -5.98
C LEU A 201 -14.88 -7.59 -6.70
N LEU A 202 -14.72 -7.42 -8.02
CA LEU A 202 -15.75 -6.89 -8.91
C LEU A 202 -16.54 -8.02 -9.56
N SER A 203 -17.79 -7.73 -9.92
CA SER A 203 -18.51 -8.51 -10.91
C SER A 203 -18.03 -8.17 -12.33
N ASP A 204 -18.38 -8.99 -13.33
CA ASP A 204 -18.12 -8.68 -14.75
C ASP A 204 -18.68 -7.31 -15.16
N LYS A 205 -19.88 -6.97 -14.69
CA LYS A 205 -20.55 -5.70 -15.00
C LYS A 205 -19.85 -4.50 -14.37
N GLU A 206 -19.28 -4.68 -13.19
CA GLU A 206 -18.54 -3.64 -12.49
C GLU A 206 -17.16 -3.46 -13.11
N SER A 207 -16.47 -4.56 -13.43
CA SER A 207 -15.17 -4.53 -14.10
C SER A 207 -15.24 -3.88 -15.48
N ALA A 208 -16.33 -4.06 -16.23
CA ALA A 208 -16.52 -3.42 -17.52
C ALA A 208 -16.58 -1.87 -17.48
N ARG A 209 -16.73 -1.28 -16.29
CA ARG A 209 -16.77 0.18 -16.07
C ARG A 209 -15.47 0.76 -15.53
N VAL A 210 -14.46 -0.09 -15.31
CA VAL A 210 -13.12 0.28 -14.82
C VAL A 210 -12.10 -0.12 -15.88
N ASP A 211 -11.56 0.88 -16.58
CA ASP A 211 -10.66 0.72 -17.72
C ASP A 211 -9.18 0.53 -17.32
N VAL A 212 -8.77 1.06 -16.17
CA VAL A 212 -7.42 0.92 -15.61
C VAL A 212 -7.49 0.02 -14.37
N ALA A 213 -7.28 -1.28 -14.57
CA ALA A 213 -7.28 -2.25 -13.49
C ALA A 213 -6.41 -3.47 -13.82
N ARG A 214 -6.09 -4.26 -12.80
CA ARG A 214 -5.68 -5.66 -12.97
C ARG A 214 -6.94 -6.52 -13.06
N GLU A 215 -6.96 -7.50 -13.95
CA GLU A 215 -8.05 -8.47 -14.00
C GLU A 215 -7.96 -9.41 -12.78
N PHE A 216 -9.09 -9.55 -12.07
CA PHE A 216 -9.25 -10.48 -10.97
C PHE A 216 -10.36 -11.49 -11.29
N PRO A 217 -10.33 -12.69 -10.68
CA PRO A 217 -11.40 -13.67 -10.83
C PRO A 217 -12.75 -13.10 -10.38
N VAL A 218 -13.78 -13.32 -11.18
CA VAL A 218 -15.12 -12.83 -10.89
C VAL A 218 -15.81 -13.80 -9.94
N ARG A 219 -16.16 -13.29 -8.76
CA ARG A 219 -16.77 -14.07 -7.66
C ARG A 219 -18.18 -13.60 -7.28
N GLY A 220 -18.78 -12.72 -8.09
CA GLY A 220 -20.09 -12.15 -7.80
C GLY A 220 -20.78 -11.59 -9.04
N HIS A 221 -22.06 -11.24 -8.86
CA HIS A 221 -22.94 -10.72 -9.92
C HIS A 221 -23.58 -9.38 -9.53
N GLU A 222 -23.02 -8.71 -8.52
CA GLU A 222 -23.51 -7.41 -8.04
C GLU A 222 -23.31 -6.32 -9.09
N GLU A 223 -24.05 -5.22 -8.93
CA GLU A 223 -23.96 -4.04 -9.80
C GLU A 223 -24.00 -2.79 -8.93
N ARG A 224 -22.93 -2.57 -8.16
CA ARG A 224 -22.79 -1.43 -7.25
C ARG A 224 -22.46 -0.16 -8.03
N ARG A 225 -22.92 0.98 -7.52
CA ARG A 225 -22.77 2.32 -8.15
C ARG A 225 -23.26 2.35 -9.61
N PRO A 226 -24.47 1.87 -9.93
CA PRO A 226 -24.96 1.86 -11.32
C PRO A 226 -25.04 3.27 -11.94
N GLU A 227 -25.09 4.32 -11.12
CA GLU A 227 -25.05 5.72 -11.54
C GLU A 227 -23.69 6.17 -12.09
N ILE A 228 -22.60 5.46 -11.79
CA ILE A 228 -21.25 5.76 -12.29
C ILE A 228 -20.97 4.87 -13.51
N ALA A 229 -21.23 5.40 -14.70
CA ALA A 229 -21.12 4.64 -15.94
C ALA A 229 -19.67 4.25 -16.31
N VAL A 230 -18.70 5.08 -15.94
CA VAL A 230 -17.26 4.90 -16.21
C VAL A 230 -16.49 5.43 -15.00
N ASP A 231 -15.35 4.83 -14.69
CA ASP A 231 -14.43 5.34 -13.67
C ASP A 231 -13.77 6.67 -14.08
N TRP A 232 -13.86 7.66 -13.19
CA TRP A 232 -13.30 9.01 -13.33
C TRP A 232 -12.23 9.30 -12.26
N SER A 233 -11.64 8.26 -11.69
CA SER A 233 -10.53 8.37 -10.75
C SER A 233 -9.37 9.20 -11.34
N LYS A 234 -8.72 10.02 -10.51
CA LYS A 234 -7.43 10.62 -10.87
C LYS A 234 -6.35 9.54 -10.75
N ILE A 235 -5.52 9.42 -11.78
CA ILE A 235 -4.45 8.43 -11.81
C ILE A 235 -3.15 9.06 -11.33
N LEU A 236 -2.58 8.45 -10.30
CA LEU A 236 -1.34 8.87 -9.67
C LEU A 236 -0.28 7.82 -9.95
N VAL A 237 0.90 8.24 -10.41
CA VAL A 237 2.05 7.37 -10.63
C VAL A 237 3.14 7.73 -9.63
N LEU A 238 3.61 6.74 -8.90
CA LEU A 238 4.79 6.85 -8.05
C LEU A 238 5.98 6.27 -8.80
N SER A 239 7.03 7.06 -8.93
CA SER A 239 8.27 6.66 -9.60
C SER A 239 9.48 6.95 -8.72
N THR A 240 10.53 6.16 -8.90
CA THR A 240 11.80 6.31 -8.18
C THR A 240 12.93 6.60 -9.16
N PRO A 241 14.03 7.26 -8.73
CA PRO A 241 15.17 7.56 -9.60
C PRO A 241 15.81 6.31 -10.21
N GLU A 242 15.88 5.24 -9.41
CA GLU A 242 16.39 3.92 -9.79
C GLU A 242 15.44 2.82 -9.27
N ASP A 243 15.69 1.57 -9.62
CA ASP A 243 14.91 0.39 -9.18
C ASP A 243 15.70 -0.41 -8.12
N THR A 244 16.42 0.29 -7.23
CA THR A 244 17.17 -0.36 -6.13
C THR A 244 16.22 -0.81 -5.02
N ARG A 245 16.60 -1.80 -4.19
CA ARG A 245 15.77 -2.23 -3.05
C ARG A 245 15.42 -1.08 -2.10
N LEU A 246 16.33 -0.11 -1.94
CA LEU A 246 16.11 1.08 -1.12
C LEU A 246 15.03 1.99 -1.73
N ASP A 247 15.09 2.21 -3.04
CA ASP A 247 14.11 3.01 -3.76
C ASP A 247 12.73 2.36 -3.72
N VAL A 248 12.68 1.06 -3.93
CA VAL A 248 11.46 0.24 -3.87
C VAL A 248 10.83 0.30 -2.47
N LEU A 249 11.63 0.19 -1.40
CA LEU A 249 11.14 0.34 -0.03
C LEU A 249 10.56 1.74 0.22
N ARG A 250 11.26 2.79 -0.22
CA ARG A 250 10.81 4.18 -0.11
C ARG A 250 9.53 4.44 -0.91
N CYS A 251 9.40 3.82 -2.07
CA CYS A 251 8.19 3.87 -2.89
C CYS A 251 6.99 3.33 -2.10
N GLY A 252 7.16 2.23 -1.38
CA GLY A 252 6.16 1.69 -0.44
C GLY A 252 5.77 2.65 0.68
N GLU A 253 6.76 3.32 1.30
CA GLU A 253 6.50 4.31 2.35
C GLU A 253 5.71 5.51 1.81
N VAL A 254 6.04 5.99 0.62
CA VAL A 254 5.34 7.11 -0.03
C VAL A 254 3.95 6.69 -0.52
N MET A 255 3.79 5.47 -1.02
CA MET A 255 2.48 4.90 -1.34
C MET A 255 1.59 4.89 -0.11
N SER A 256 2.09 4.44 1.05
CA SER A 256 1.36 4.54 2.32
C SER A 256 0.95 5.98 2.63
N THR A 257 1.88 6.93 2.53
CA THR A 257 1.59 8.35 2.73
C THR A 257 0.45 8.83 1.84
N VAL A 258 0.51 8.56 0.53
CA VAL A 258 -0.52 8.97 -0.43
C VAL A 258 -1.89 8.38 -0.05
N LEU A 259 -1.94 7.09 0.27
CA LEU A 259 -3.19 6.41 0.61
C LEU A 259 -3.82 6.95 1.89
N LEU A 260 -3.01 7.25 2.90
CA LEU A 260 -3.49 7.81 4.17
C LEU A 260 -3.96 9.26 4.02
N GLU A 261 -3.23 10.10 3.27
CA GLU A 261 -3.65 11.48 2.98
C GLU A 261 -4.95 11.52 2.17
N CYS A 262 -5.09 10.66 1.14
CA CYS A 262 -6.34 10.51 0.40
C CYS A 262 -7.49 10.08 1.33
N THR A 263 -7.24 9.13 2.24
CA THR A 263 -8.25 8.66 3.19
C THR A 263 -8.68 9.76 4.16
N MET A 264 -7.74 10.58 4.66
CA MET A 264 -8.03 11.74 5.49
C MET A 264 -8.85 12.81 4.75
N ALA A 265 -8.65 12.93 3.43
CA ALA A 265 -9.42 13.79 2.55
C ALA A 265 -10.75 13.16 2.06
N PHE A 266 -11.15 12.00 2.60
CA PHE A 266 -12.35 11.25 2.22
C PHE A 266 -12.38 10.79 0.75
N LEU A 267 -11.21 10.59 0.14
CA LEU A 267 -11.06 10.07 -1.20
C LEU A 267 -10.89 8.53 -1.17
N ALA A 268 -11.61 7.85 -2.06
CA ALA A 268 -11.40 6.43 -2.30
C ALA A 268 -10.04 6.20 -2.99
N THR A 269 -9.44 5.03 -2.78
CA THR A 269 -8.11 4.69 -3.32
C THR A 269 -8.05 3.25 -3.82
N CYS A 270 -7.30 3.02 -4.90
CA CYS A 270 -6.99 1.69 -5.43
C CYS A 270 -5.56 1.69 -6.00
N PRO A 271 -4.60 1.02 -5.33
CA PRO A 271 -3.30 0.67 -5.92
C PRO A 271 -3.43 -0.45 -6.96
#